data_AF-A0A9D8T6G4-F1
#
_entry.id   AF-A0A9D8T6G4-F1
#
_cell.length_a   1.000
_cell.length_b   1.000
_cell.length_c   1.000
_cell.angle_alpha   90.00
_cell.angle_beta   90.00
_cell.angle_gamma   90.00
#
_symmetry.space_group_name_H-M   'P 1'
#
loop_
_entity.id
_entity.type
_entity.pdbx_description
1 polymer ?
#
loop_
_entity_poly.entity_id
_entity_poly.type
_entity_poly.pdbx_seq_one_letter_code
_entity_poly.pdbx_strand_id
1 'polypeptide(L)'
;MKKLIEKGYVYLAKPPLYKVTKKKNERYIDSDEQLDRYLIELGCEDLEVTRVSNGEVLSLDDIRKVTQFVAKAMQITQGLHRHGVDPDYYLTLEKDGRFPAKLITIHENDGTLTEKFVYDLEDERAVIEEAELRLPPIEMPPVPEGEEPPPKPLHPAIDMIPLYESRSCEELGAAMREAGYDPKTVSSGTETLFTFKETGKDMAPVNEAKSMKDLFEAIKSNGREGLKIQRYKGLGEMNPEQLRDTTMDPAKRKMIRVSMEDAIQAERMFTLLMGDDVEPRREYIERHAAGVKDLDI
;
A
#
# COMPACT_ATOMS: atom_id res chain seq x y z
N MET A 1 30.18 12.57 22.05
CA MET A 1 28.74 12.76 21.71
C MET A 1 27.83 11.66 22.27
N LYS A 2 28.23 10.38 22.37
CA LYS A 2 27.38 9.29 22.93
C LYS A 2 26.67 9.66 24.26
N LYS A 3 27.41 10.21 25.23
CA LYS A 3 26.86 10.70 26.51
C LYS A 3 25.73 11.75 26.38
N LEU A 4 25.66 12.52 25.29
CA LEU A 4 24.58 13.48 25.05
C LEU A 4 23.31 12.80 24.53
N ILE A 5 23.47 11.76 23.72
CA ILE A 5 22.36 10.94 23.21
C ILE A 5 21.78 10.10 24.36
N GLU A 6 22.65 9.45 25.15
CA GLU A 6 22.25 8.68 26.34
C GLU A 6 21.49 9.53 27.36
N LYS A 7 21.90 10.79 27.55
CA LYS A 7 21.21 11.74 28.43
C LYS A 7 19.98 12.40 27.78
N GLY A 8 19.67 12.07 26.53
CA GLY A 8 18.47 12.55 25.83
C GLY A 8 18.50 14.02 25.42
N TYR A 9 19.68 14.61 25.20
CA TYR A 9 19.83 16.01 24.81
C TYR A 9 19.79 16.25 23.29
N VAL A 10 19.81 15.19 22.47
CA VAL A 10 19.84 15.29 21.01
C VAL A 10 18.44 15.11 20.44
N TYR A 11 18.00 16.09 19.66
CA TYR A 11 16.68 16.10 19.01
C TYR A 11 16.82 16.49 17.55
N LEU A 12 15.97 15.92 16.70
CA LEU A 12 15.82 16.28 15.30
C LEU A 12 14.53 17.10 15.12
N ALA A 13 14.62 18.19 14.39
CA ALA A 13 13.44 18.96 14.01
C ALA A 13 12.64 18.21 12.95
N LYS A 14 11.31 18.23 13.06
CA LYS A 14 10.39 17.66 12.07
C LYS A 14 9.62 18.80 11.40
N PRO A 15 10.15 19.40 10.31
CA PRO A 15 9.43 20.39 9.53
C PRO A 15 8.21 19.75 8.81
N PRO A 16 7.23 20.55 8.39
CA PRO A 16 6.10 20.05 7.59
C PRO A 16 6.56 19.65 6.19
N LEU A 17 5.88 18.66 5.60
CA LEU A 17 6.15 18.16 4.25
C LEU A 17 5.38 18.95 3.17
N TYR A 18 4.20 19.44 3.52
CA TYR A 18 3.33 20.19 2.61
C TYR A 18 2.82 21.49 3.23
N LYS A 19 2.60 22.48 2.37
CA LYS A 19 1.76 23.65 2.63
C LYS A 19 0.57 23.61 1.68
N VAL A 20 -0.63 23.56 2.25
CA VAL A 20 -1.89 23.58 1.49
C VAL A 20 -2.58 24.91 1.70
N THR A 21 -2.91 25.58 0.61
CA THR A 21 -3.58 26.89 0.62
C THR A 21 -4.95 26.79 -0.05
N LYS A 22 -6.03 27.10 0.69
CA LYS A 22 -7.42 27.23 0.19
C LYS A 22 -7.87 28.67 0.40
N LYS A 23 -8.01 29.46 -0.67
CA LYS A 23 -8.36 30.89 -0.62
C LYS A 23 -7.40 31.68 0.29
N LYS A 24 -7.85 32.11 1.49
CA LYS A 24 -7.05 32.86 2.48
C LYS A 24 -6.50 31.97 3.62
N ASN A 25 -6.89 30.70 3.67
CA ASN A 25 -6.49 29.79 4.72
C ASN A 25 -5.28 28.97 4.26
N GLU A 26 -4.27 28.91 5.11
CA GLU A 26 -3.06 28.11 4.91
C GLU A 26 -2.98 27.04 6.00
N ARG A 27 -2.60 25.82 5.62
CA ARG A 27 -2.41 24.70 6.54
C ARG A 27 -1.13 23.95 6.21
N TYR A 28 -0.35 23.66 7.25
CA TYR A 28 0.86 22.84 7.15
C TYR A 28 0.54 21.38 7.48
N ILE A 29 1.09 20.46 6.70
CA ILE A 29 0.82 19.02 6.77
C ILE A 29 2.15 18.27 6.80
N ASP A 30 2.29 17.29 7.68
CA ASP A 30 3.58 16.64 7.95
C ASP A 30 3.84 15.37 7.13
N SER A 31 2.81 14.75 6.55
CA SER A 31 2.93 13.47 5.84
C SER A 31 1.91 13.34 4.71
N ASP A 32 2.19 12.44 3.78
CA ASP A 32 1.27 12.07 2.69
C ASP A 32 -0.08 11.56 3.24
N GLU A 33 -0.05 10.72 4.27
CA GLU A 33 -1.26 10.20 4.91
C GLU A 33 -2.12 11.32 5.53
N GLN A 34 -1.50 12.34 6.13
CA GLN A 34 -2.23 13.50 6.64
C GLN A 34 -2.81 14.34 5.49
N LEU A 35 -2.07 14.49 4.39
CA LEU A 35 -2.54 15.21 3.20
C LEU A 35 -3.76 14.51 2.61
N ASP A 36 -3.69 13.19 2.44
CA ASP A 36 -4.79 12.40 1.89
C ASP A 36 -6.04 12.49 2.77
N ARG A 37 -5.91 12.37 4.09
CA ARG A 37 -7.04 12.57 5.01
C ARG A 37 -7.64 13.98 4.91
N TYR A 38 -6.80 15.00 4.78
CA TYR A 38 -7.28 16.38 4.63
C TYR A 38 -8.00 16.62 3.31
N LEU A 39 -7.49 16.04 2.21
CA LEU A 39 -8.14 16.12 0.91
C LEU A 39 -9.48 15.39 0.90
N ILE A 40 -9.57 14.23 1.55
CA ILE A 40 -10.83 13.49 1.70
C ILE A 40 -11.84 14.32 2.48
N GLU A 41 -11.43 14.90 3.61
CA GLU A 41 -12.30 15.74 4.43
C GLU A 41 -12.87 16.92 3.62
N LEU A 42 -12.02 17.67 2.93
CA LEU A 42 -12.47 18.78 2.07
C LEU A 42 -13.33 18.31 0.90
N GLY A 43 -13.00 17.17 0.29
CA GLY A 43 -13.74 16.62 -0.84
C GLY A 43 -15.15 16.17 -0.47
N CYS A 44 -15.36 15.77 0.79
CA CYS A 44 -16.66 15.33 1.29
C CYS A 44 -17.58 16.49 1.73
N GLU A 45 -17.04 17.69 2.02
CA GLU A 45 -17.85 18.85 2.46
C GLU A 45 -18.89 19.26 1.40
N ASP A 46 -18.52 19.16 0.11
CA ASP A 46 -19.31 19.66 -1.02
C ASP A 46 -19.94 18.53 -1.86
N LEU A 47 -19.91 17.26 -1.40
CA LEU A 47 -20.44 16.10 -2.13
C LEU A 47 -21.54 15.37 -1.35
N GLU A 48 -22.67 15.14 -2.02
CA GLU A 48 -23.71 14.21 -1.58
C GLU A 48 -23.50 12.88 -2.28
N VAL A 49 -23.06 11.86 -1.53
CA VAL A 49 -22.82 10.50 -2.04
C VAL A 49 -24.00 9.61 -1.68
N THR A 50 -24.59 8.96 -2.69
CA THR A 50 -25.69 8.01 -2.53
C THR A 50 -25.21 6.60 -2.91
N ARG A 51 -25.54 5.63 -2.08
CA ARG A 51 -25.30 4.22 -2.35
C ARG A 51 -26.43 3.65 -3.21
N VAL A 52 -26.09 3.07 -4.37
CA VAL A 52 -27.09 2.60 -5.35
C VAL A 52 -27.89 1.40 -4.82
N SER A 53 -27.26 0.51 -4.05
CA SER A 53 -27.91 -0.74 -3.62
C SER A 53 -29.14 -0.55 -2.73
N ASN A 54 -29.16 0.51 -1.91
CA ASN A 54 -30.25 0.80 -0.98
C ASN A 54 -30.83 2.23 -1.12
N GLY A 55 -30.27 3.06 -2.00
CA GLY A 55 -30.68 4.45 -2.18
C GLY A 55 -30.33 5.35 -0.98
N GLU A 56 -29.45 4.91 -0.10
CA GLU A 56 -29.08 5.65 1.11
C GLU A 56 -28.04 6.73 0.81
N VAL A 57 -28.29 7.94 1.32
CA VAL A 57 -27.30 9.03 1.31
C VAL A 57 -26.29 8.76 2.44
N LEU A 58 -25.03 8.60 2.07
CA LEU A 58 -23.96 8.27 3.02
C LEU A 58 -23.61 9.47 3.89
N SER A 59 -23.42 9.22 5.19
CA SER A 59 -22.90 10.23 6.11
C SER A 59 -21.40 10.47 5.88
N LEU A 60 -20.87 11.58 6.40
CA LEU A 60 -19.43 11.86 6.37
C LEU A 60 -18.60 10.74 7.02
N ASP A 61 -19.12 10.11 8.07
CA ASP A 61 -18.43 9.01 8.75
C ASP A 61 -18.43 7.73 7.91
N ASP A 62 -19.48 7.48 7.13
CA ASP A 62 -19.53 6.33 6.22
C ASP A 62 -18.61 6.53 5.02
N ILE A 63 -18.57 7.73 4.45
CA ILE A 63 -17.61 8.06 3.40
C ILE A 63 -16.17 7.94 3.92
N ARG A 64 -15.89 8.39 5.16
CA ARG A 64 -14.60 8.20 5.81
C ARG A 64 -14.25 6.72 6.00
N LYS A 65 -15.21 5.86 6.35
CA LYS A 65 -14.99 4.41 6.44
C LYS A 65 -14.64 3.81 5.07
N VAL A 66 -15.42 4.13 4.03
CA VAL A 66 -15.16 3.63 2.66
C VAL A 66 -13.78 4.04 2.18
N THR A 67 -13.43 5.32 2.34
CA THR A 67 -12.11 5.84 1.94
C THR A 67 -10.97 5.21 2.75
N GLN A 68 -11.18 4.92 4.04
CA GLN A 68 -10.21 4.17 4.85
C GLN A 68 -10.05 2.72 4.39
N PHE A 69 -11.12 2.04 3.97
CA PHE A 69 -11.04 0.68 3.43
C PHE A 69 -10.20 0.66 2.15
N VAL A 70 -10.44 1.59 1.22
CA VAL A 70 -9.65 1.72 -0.01
C VAL A 70 -8.18 2.01 0.31
N ALA A 71 -7.90 2.97 1.20
CA ALA A 71 -6.52 3.31 1.57
C ALA A 71 -5.77 2.12 2.21
N LYS A 72 -6.43 1.38 3.10
CA LYS A 72 -5.86 0.16 3.70
C LYS A 72 -5.64 -0.94 2.67
N ALA A 73 -6.60 -1.15 1.76
CA ALA A 73 -6.46 -2.14 0.70
C ALA A 73 -5.22 -1.84 -0.16
N MET A 74 -5.07 -0.59 -0.62
CA MET A 74 -3.92 -0.16 -1.42
C MET A 74 -2.59 -0.28 -0.66
N GLN A 75 -2.59 -0.04 0.65
CA GLN A 75 -1.40 -0.18 1.48
C GLN A 75 -0.99 -1.65 1.63
N ILE A 76 -1.94 -2.53 1.93
CA ILE A 76 -1.69 -3.97 2.12
C ILE A 76 -1.19 -4.58 0.81
N THR A 77 -1.84 -4.27 -0.32
CA THR A 77 -1.54 -4.89 -1.61
C THR A 77 -0.35 -4.26 -2.34
N GLN A 78 0.26 -3.20 -1.81
CA GLN A 78 1.42 -2.55 -2.44
C GLN A 78 2.59 -3.53 -2.68
N GLY A 79 2.78 -4.49 -1.77
CA GLY A 79 3.85 -5.49 -1.84
C GLY A 79 3.73 -6.48 -3.00
N LEU A 80 2.51 -6.73 -3.49
CA LEU A 80 2.22 -7.72 -4.54
C LEU A 80 2.92 -7.44 -5.86
N HIS A 81 3.16 -6.17 -6.18
CA HIS A 81 3.89 -5.78 -7.40
C HIS A 81 5.29 -6.40 -7.46
N ARG A 82 5.94 -6.66 -6.31
CA ARG A 82 7.27 -7.30 -6.26
C ARG A 82 7.24 -8.74 -6.78
N HIS A 83 6.07 -9.34 -6.79
CA HIS A 83 5.81 -10.70 -7.23
C HIS A 83 5.11 -10.74 -8.58
N GLY A 84 5.01 -9.61 -9.30
CA GLY A 84 4.33 -9.52 -10.59
C GLY A 84 2.80 -9.57 -10.50
N VAL A 85 2.24 -9.56 -9.29
CA VAL A 85 0.79 -9.64 -9.09
C VAL A 85 0.20 -8.23 -9.06
N ASP A 86 -0.76 -7.98 -9.94
CA ASP A 86 -1.52 -6.74 -9.95
C ASP A 86 -2.47 -6.65 -8.73
N PRO A 87 -2.38 -5.59 -7.91
CA PRO A 87 -3.23 -5.44 -6.73
C PRO A 87 -4.72 -5.41 -7.01
N ASP A 88 -5.13 -4.73 -8.10
CA ASP A 88 -6.53 -4.54 -8.41
C ASP A 88 -7.14 -5.90 -8.82
N TYR A 89 -6.41 -6.68 -9.64
CA TYR A 89 -6.77 -8.06 -9.97
C TYR A 89 -6.80 -8.96 -8.74
N TYR A 90 -5.78 -8.91 -7.87
CA TYR A 90 -5.73 -9.73 -6.66
C TYR A 90 -6.94 -9.53 -5.75
N LEU A 91 -7.42 -8.29 -5.60
CA LEU A 91 -8.61 -7.99 -4.81
C LEU A 91 -9.90 -8.64 -5.38
N THR A 92 -9.95 -8.89 -6.69
CA THR A 92 -11.08 -9.60 -7.32
C THR A 92 -11.10 -11.11 -7.07
N LEU A 93 -9.95 -11.68 -6.66
CA LEU A 93 -9.77 -13.10 -6.41
C LEU A 93 -10.34 -13.56 -5.06
N GLU A 94 -11.04 -12.69 -4.34
CA GLU A 94 -11.70 -13.10 -3.10
C GLU A 94 -12.68 -14.26 -3.33
N LYS A 95 -12.62 -15.29 -2.49
CA LYS A 95 -13.56 -16.42 -2.50
C LYS A 95 -13.95 -16.79 -1.08
N ASP A 96 -15.24 -16.65 -0.77
CA ASP A 96 -15.84 -17.09 0.50
C ASP A 96 -15.09 -16.62 1.75
N GLY A 97 -14.59 -15.38 1.77
CA GLY A 97 -13.81 -14.87 2.89
C GLY A 97 -12.31 -14.86 2.66
N ARG A 98 -11.80 -15.66 1.72
CA ARG A 98 -10.39 -16.00 1.59
C ARG A 98 -9.71 -15.31 0.42
N PHE A 99 -8.42 -15.05 0.59
CA PHE A 99 -7.54 -14.53 -0.45
C PHE A 99 -6.42 -15.52 -0.77
N PRO A 100 -5.91 -15.57 -2.02
CA PRO A 100 -4.85 -16.50 -2.37
C PRO A 100 -3.61 -16.31 -1.49
N ALA A 101 -3.18 -17.39 -0.84
CA ALA A 101 -2.01 -17.41 0.04
C ALA A 101 -0.70 -17.65 -0.72
N LYS A 102 -0.78 -18.25 -1.91
CA LYS A 102 0.38 -18.55 -2.77
C LYS A 102 0.05 -18.32 -4.24
N LEU A 103 1.07 -17.92 -5.00
CA LEU A 103 1.08 -17.97 -6.46
C LEU A 103 2.02 -19.10 -6.89
N ILE A 104 1.49 -20.06 -7.63
CA ILE A 104 2.26 -21.13 -8.25
C ILE A 104 2.50 -20.76 -9.70
N THR A 105 3.76 -20.73 -10.12
CA THR A 105 4.17 -20.51 -11.50
C THR A 105 4.81 -21.79 -12.04
N ILE A 106 4.31 -22.26 -13.18
CA ILE A 106 4.72 -23.52 -13.80
C ILE A 106 5.34 -23.20 -15.16
N HIS A 107 6.60 -23.58 -15.36
CA HIS A 107 7.26 -23.54 -16.65
C HIS A 107 6.87 -24.78 -17.47
N GLU A 108 5.99 -24.58 -18.46
CA GLU A 108 5.48 -25.64 -19.31
C GLU A 108 6.53 -26.08 -20.34
N ASN A 109 6.37 -27.30 -20.86
CA ASN A 109 7.32 -27.88 -21.82
C ASN A 109 7.39 -27.14 -23.17
N ASP A 110 6.33 -26.40 -23.51
CA ASP A 110 6.26 -25.58 -24.74
C ASP A 110 6.88 -24.18 -24.56
N GLY A 111 7.42 -23.89 -23.38
CA GLY A 111 8.00 -22.60 -23.03
C GLY A 111 6.99 -21.56 -22.55
N THR A 112 5.71 -21.92 -22.41
CA THR A 112 4.71 -21.04 -21.78
C THR A 112 4.82 -21.09 -20.25
N LEU A 113 4.29 -20.05 -19.60
CA LEU A 113 4.26 -19.94 -18.15
C LEU A 113 2.80 -19.94 -17.69
N THR A 114 2.45 -20.95 -16.89
CA THR A 114 1.11 -21.06 -16.30
C THR A 114 1.14 -20.53 -14.88
N GLU A 115 0.26 -19.58 -14.57
CA GLU A 115 0.12 -18.99 -13.25
C GLU A 115 -1.19 -19.46 -12.60
N LYS A 116 -1.11 -20.00 -11.38
CA LYS A 116 -2.29 -20.39 -10.60
C LYS A 116 -2.22 -19.86 -9.17
N PHE A 117 -3.29 -19.19 -8.75
CA PHE A 117 -3.49 -18.72 -7.38
C PHE A 117 -4.11 -19.81 -6.52
N VAL A 118 -3.56 -19.98 -5.32
CA VAL A 118 -3.89 -21.06 -4.39
C VAL A 118 -4.30 -20.50 -3.04
N TYR A 119 -5.39 -21.02 -2.47
CA TYR A 119 -6.00 -20.51 -1.24
C TYR A 119 -5.64 -21.35 -0.02
N ASP A 120 -5.60 -22.67 -0.17
CA ASP A 120 -5.27 -23.59 0.90
C ASP A 120 -4.37 -24.75 0.42
N LEU A 121 -4.04 -25.65 1.36
CA LEU A 121 -3.17 -26.79 1.11
C LEU A 121 -3.80 -27.83 0.18
N GLU A 122 -5.13 -27.90 0.07
CA GLU A 122 -5.80 -28.84 -0.83
C GLU A 122 -5.70 -28.35 -2.27
N ASP A 123 -6.00 -27.06 -2.49
CA ASP A 123 -5.79 -26.38 -3.77
C ASP A 123 -4.33 -26.49 -4.23
N GLU A 124 -3.37 -26.28 -3.32
CA GLU A 124 -1.94 -26.38 -3.59
C GLU A 124 -1.57 -27.75 -4.13
N ARG A 125 -2.01 -28.80 -3.42
CA ARG A 125 -1.73 -30.18 -3.79
C ARG A 125 -2.34 -30.54 -5.13
N ALA A 126 -3.58 -30.13 -5.37
CA ALA A 126 -4.27 -30.40 -6.64
C ALA A 126 -3.56 -29.74 -7.82
N VAL A 127 -3.13 -28.48 -7.68
CA VAL A 127 -2.41 -27.76 -8.74
C VAL A 127 -1.05 -28.40 -9.02
N ILE A 128 -0.31 -28.80 -7.98
CA ILE A 128 0.99 -29.45 -8.14
C ILE A 128 0.83 -30.81 -8.81
N GLU A 129 -0.12 -31.64 -8.37
CA GLU A 129 -0.37 -32.96 -8.95
C GLU A 129 -0.76 -32.87 -10.44
N GLU A 130 -1.65 -31.93 -10.79
CA GLU A 130 -2.04 -31.65 -12.18
C GLU A 130 -0.85 -31.16 -13.04
N ALA A 131 0.05 -30.37 -12.46
CA ALA A 131 1.27 -29.91 -13.14
C ALA A 131 2.25 -31.07 -13.35
N GLU A 132 2.51 -31.88 -12.32
CA GLU A 132 3.44 -33.01 -12.37
C GLU A 132 3.00 -34.11 -13.36
N LEU A 133 1.70 -34.25 -13.63
CA LEU A 133 1.19 -35.16 -14.67
C LEU A 133 1.56 -34.71 -16.10
N ARG A 134 1.77 -33.40 -16.30
CA ARG A 134 2.09 -32.82 -17.62
C ARG A 134 3.59 -32.58 -17.80
N LEU A 135 4.32 -32.43 -16.70
CA LEU A 135 5.76 -32.22 -16.66
C LEU A 135 6.53 -33.56 -16.78
N PRO A 136 7.79 -33.52 -17.24
CA PRO A 136 8.64 -34.70 -17.25
C PRO A 136 8.84 -35.24 -15.82
N PRO A 137 8.95 -36.57 -15.64
CA PRO A 137 9.14 -37.15 -14.32
C PRO A 137 10.51 -36.76 -13.75
N ILE A 138 10.54 -36.48 -12.45
CA ILE A 138 11.79 -36.24 -11.72
C ILE A 138 12.53 -37.58 -11.60
N GLU A 139 13.75 -37.66 -12.13
CA GLU A 139 14.63 -38.80 -11.88
C GLU A 139 15.04 -38.81 -10.41
N MET A 140 14.54 -39.78 -9.65
CA MET A 140 14.94 -40.00 -8.26
C MET A 140 16.00 -41.10 -8.19
N PRO A 141 17.05 -40.94 -7.35
CA PRO A 141 18.02 -42.00 -7.14
C PRO A 141 17.35 -43.25 -6.53
N PRO A 142 17.87 -44.46 -6.83
CA PRO A 142 17.29 -45.69 -6.32
C PRO A 142 17.33 -45.74 -4.79
N VAL A 143 16.22 -46.12 -4.17
CA VAL A 143 16.07 -46.22 -2.71
C VAL A 143 16.79 -47.48 -2.22
N PRO A 144 17.71 -47.40 -1.25
CA PRO A 144 18.38 -48.57 -0.66
C PRO A 144 17.38 -49.55 -0.03
N GLU A 145 17.67 -50.85 -0.12
CA GLU A 145 16.85 -51.89 0.50
C GLU A 145 16.76 -51.70 2.03
N GLY A 146 15.54 -51.53 2.54
CA GLY A 146 15.27 -51.36 3.97
C GLY A 146 15.17 -49.91 4.46
N GLU A 147 15.36 -48.92 3.59
CA GLU A 147 15.15 -47.51 3.90
C GLU A 147 13.83 -46.98 3.32
N GLU A 148 13.19 -46.04 4.03
CA GLU A 148 12.02 -45.36 3.51
C GLU A 148 12.42 -44.40 2.38
N PRO A 149 11.66 -44.33 1.28
CA PRO A 149 11.93 -43.37 0.21
C PRO A 149 11.93 -41.94 0.76
N PRO A 150 12.89 -41.09 0.36
CA PRO A 150 12.86 -39.68 0.75
C PRO A 150 11.60 -39.01 0.18
N PRO A 151 11.08 -37.95 0.84
CA PRO A 151 9.94 -37.22 0.31
C PRO A 151 10.27 -36.67 -1.08
N LYS A 152 9.34 -36.83 -2.01
CA LYS A 152 9.50 -36.35 -3.39
C LYS A 152 9.73 -34.83 -3.36
N PRO A 153 10.83 -34.34 -3.96
CA PRO A 153 11.06 -32.90 -4.04
C PRO A 153 10.07 -32.26 -5.01
N LEU A 154 9.80 -30.96 -4.83
CA LEU A 154 9.02 -30.20 -5.78
C LEU A 154 9.71 -30.21 -7.15
N HIS A 155 8.93 -30.33 -8.22
CA HIS A 155 9.46 -30.31 -9.58
C HIS A 155 10.18 -28.97 -9.87
N PRO A 156 11.40 -28.96 -10.45
CA PRO A 156 12.18 -27.73 -10.69
C PRO A 156 11.51 -26.69 -11.58
N ALA A 157 10.53 -27.11 -12.38
CA ALA A 157 9.71 -26.23 -13.23
C ALA A 157 8.55 -25.57 -12.48
N ILE A 158 8.37 -25.86 -11.18
CA ILE A 158 7.31 -25.29 -10.35
C ILE A 158 7.96 -24.38 -9.31
N ASP A 159 7.65 -23.09 -9.41
CA ASP A 159 8.02 -22.09 -8.44
C ASP A 159 6.79 -21.70 -7.60
N MET A 160 7.01 -21.48 -6.31
CA MET A 160 5.95 -21.10 -5.37
C MET A 160 6.31 -19.80 -4.66
N ILE A 161 5.45 -18.81 -4.81
CA ILE A 161 5.63 -17.49 -4.23
C ILE A 161 4.60 -17.31 -3.10
N PRO A 162 5.01 -17.17 -1.84
CA PRO A 162 4.09 -16.88 -0.75
C PRO A 162 3.57 -15.44 -0.84
N LEU A 163 2.26 -15.27 -0.70
CA LEU A 163 1.56 -13.98 -0.68
C LEU A 163 1.16 -13.67 0.76
N TYR A 164 2.04 -12.96 1.47
CA TYR A 164 1.86 -12.66 2.90
C TYR A 164 0.69 -11.69 3.17
N GLU A 165 0.26 -10.97 2.15
CA GLU A 165 -0.86 -10.04 2.15
C GLU A 165 -2.21 -10.73 2.39
N SER A 166 -2.33 -12.03 2.05
CA SER A 166 -3.58 -12.81 2.10
C SER A 166 -4.35 -12.60 3.41
N ARG A 167 -3.72 -12.90 4.57
CA ARG A 167 -4.36 -12.75 5.88
C ARG A 167 -4.83 -11.33 6.17
N SER A 168 -4.02 -10.33 5.82
CA SER A 168 -4.38 -8.92 6.04
C SER A 168 -5.57 -8.51 5.16
N CYS A 169 -5.64 -9.03 3.93
CA CYS A 169 -6.79 -8.84 3.04
C CYS A 169 -8.04 -9.54 3.55
N GLU A 170 -7.93 -10.74 4.14
CA GLU A 170 -9.05 -11.45 4.76
C GLU A 170 -9.63 -10.67 5.95
N GLU A 171 -8.76 -10.18 6.84
CA GLU A 171 -9.16 -9.35 7.99
C GLU A 171 -9.83 -8.05 7.53
N LEU A 172 -9.28 -7.38 6.53
CA LEU A 172 -9.89 -6.20 5.91
C LEU A 172 -11.25 -6.55 5.28
N GLY A 173 -11.32 -7.65 4.54
CA GLY A 173 -12.53 -8.09 3.86
C GLY A 173 -13.66 -8.43 4.85
N ALA A 174 -13.32 -9.02 6.00
CA ALA A 174 -14.28 -9.24 7.08
C ALA A 174 -14.87 -7.92 7.61
N ALA A 175 -14.01 -6.93 7.90
CA ALA A 175 -14.44 -5.60 8.34
C ALA A 175 -15.32 -4.89 7.29
N MET A 176 -15.02 -5.07 6.00
CA MET A 176 -15.84 -4.54 4.91
C MET A 176 -17.23 -5.19 4.87
N ARG A 177 -17.30 -6.52 5.00
CA ARG A 177 -18.58 -7.25 5.02
C ARG A 177 -19.44 -6.87 6.23
N GLU A 178 -18.83 -6.67 7.41
CA GLU A 178 -19.54 -6.14 8.59
C GLU A 178 -20.12 -4.74 8.35
N ALA A 179 -19.42 -3.91 7.58
CA ALA A 179 -19.91 -2.61 7.12
C ALA A 179 -20.87 -2.69 5.92
N GLY A 180 -21.24 -3.91 5.49
CA GLY A 180 -22.16 -4.15 4.38
C GLY A 180 -21.56 -3.94 3.00
N TYR A 181 -20.24 -4.05 2.85
CA TYR A 181 -19.51 -3.86 1.59
C TYR A 181 -18.84 -5.15 1.12
N ASP A 182 -18.81 -5.36 -0.19
CA ASP A 182 -18.13 -6.52 -0.80
C ASP A 182 -16.66 -6.16 -1.11
N PRO A 183 -15.66 -6.92 -0.62
CA PRO A 183 -14.25 -6.67 -0.91
C PRO A 183 -13.89 -6.61 -2.41
N LYS A 184 -14.63 -7.31 -3.28
CA LYS A 184 -14.39 -7.31 -4.74
C LYS A 184 -14.63 -5.93 -5.36
N THR A 185 -15.49 -5.15 -4.73
CA THR A 185 -15.90 -3.83 -5.21
C THR A 185 -14.89 -2.72 -4.92
N VAL A 186 -13.77 -3.04 -4.26
CA VAL A 186 -12.73 -2.06 -3.93
C VAL A 186 -12.13 -1.45 -5.18
N SER A 187 -11.60 -2.28 -6.08
CA SER A 187 -10.83 -1.82 -7.25
C SER A 187 -11.57 -1.96 -8.58
N SER A 188 -12.54 -2.86 -8.67
CA SER A 188 -13.28 -3.10 -9.91
C SER A 188 -14.75 -3.32 -9.60
N GLY A 189 -15.63 -2.68 -10.37
CA GLY A 189 -17.05 -3.00 -10.38
C GLY A 189 -17.61 -2.90 -11.78
N THR A 190 -18.48 -3.84 -12.12
CA THR A 190 -19.23 -3.85 -13.38
C THR A 190 -20.46 -2.94 -13.30
N GLU A 191 -21.02 -2.81 -12.10
CA GLU A 191 -22.22 -2.04 -11.80
C GLU A 191 -21.87 -0.78 -11.01
N THR A 192 -22.71 0.25 -11.12
CA THR A 192 -22.55 1.49 -10.37
C THR A 192 -22.87 1.25 -8.90
N LEU A 193 -21.89 1.48 -8.02
CA LEU A 193 -22.04 1.29 -6.56
C LEU A 193 -22.47 2.58 -5.87
N PHE A 194 -21.92 3.70 -6.32
CA PHE A 194 -22.18 5.00 -5.74
C PHE A 194 -22.51 6.00 -6.84
N THR A 195 -23.46 6.87 -6.54
CA THR A 195 -23.68 8.10 -7.31
C THR A 195 -23.31 9.29 -6.43
N PHE A 196 -22.75 10.34 -7.01
CA PHE A 196 -22.40 11.52 -6.25
C PHE A 196 -22.65 12.79 -7.05
N LYS A 197 -23.11 13.83 -6.35
CA LYS A 197 -23.41 15.16 -6.92
C LYS A 197 -22.89 16.24 -5.99
N GLU A 198 -22.55 17.40 -6.56
CA GLU A 198 -22.19 18.57 -5.77
C GLU A 198 -23.40 19.10 -4.99
N THR A 199 -23.21 19.34 -3.70
CA THR A 199 -24.24 19.92 -2.83
C THR A 199 -24.48 21.38 -3.19
N GLY A 200 -25.75 21.80 -3.31
CA GLY A 200 -26.13 23.20 -3.55
C GLY A 200 -26.28 23.63 -5.02
N LYS A 201 -26.19 22.69 -5.97
CA LYS A 201 -26.55 22.91 -7.38
C LYS A 201 -27.66 21.92 -7.79
N ASP A 202 -28.90 22.39 -7.89
CA ASP A 202 -30.08 21.56 -8.24
C ASP A 202 -29.98 20.86 -9.62
N MET A 203 -29.06 21.29 -10.49
CA MET A 203 -28.77 20.67 -11.80
C MET A 203 -27.32 20.18 -11.93
N ALA A 204 -26.62 19.89 -10.83
CA ALA A 204 -25.29 19.28 -10.91
C ALA A 204 -25.37 17.92 -11.63
N PRO A 205 -24.42 17.60 -12.53
CA PRO A 205 -24.33 16.28 -13.13
C PRO A 205 -24.14 15.23 -12.03
N VAL A 206 -24.96 14.19 -12.05
CA VAL A 206 -24.79 13.03 -11.18
C VAL A 206 -23.68 12.17 -11.79
N ASN A 207 -22.58 12.04 -11.05
CA ASN A 207 -21.47 11.19 -11.44
C ASN A 207 -21.67 9.79 -10.85
N GLU A 208 -21.09 8.81 -11.53
CA GLU A 208 -21.20 7.39 -11.18
C GLU A 208 -19.81 6.84 -10.84
N ALA A 209 -19.71 6.14 -9.71
CA ALA A 209 -18.54 5.39 -9.30
C ALA A 209 -18.89 3.89 -9.29
N LYS A 210 -18.13 3.12 -10.07
CA LYS A 210 -18.33 1.67 -10.21
C LYS A 210 -17.54 0.88 -9.19
N SER A 211 -16.47 1.47 -8.64
CA SER A 211 -15.68 0.90 -7.55
C SER A 211 -15.58 1.88 -6.37
N MET A 212 -15.18 1.38 -5.21
CA MET A 212 -14.85 2.26 -4.07
C MET A 212 -13.62 3.12 -4.36
N LYS A 213 -12.67 2.58 -5.14
CA LYS A 213 -11.49 3.32 -5.61
C LYS A 213 -11.89 4.50 -6.49
N ASP A 214 -12.85 4.33 -7.40
CA ASP A 214 -13.37 5.42 -8.23
C ASP A 214 -13.96 6.54 -7.36
N LEU A 215 -14.76 6.17 -6.35
CA LEU A 215 -15.33 7.12 -5.40
C LEU A 215 -14.22 7.83 -4.60
N PHE A 216 -13.23 7.08 -4.11
CA PHE A 216 -12.08 7.61 -3.39
C PHE A 216 -11.30 8.62 -4.23
N GLU A 217 -11.02 8.31 -5.49
CA GLU A 217 -10.33 9.19 -6.43
C GLU A 217 -11.17 10.43 -6.76
N ALA A 218 -12.48 10.27 -6.95
CA ALA A 218 -13.40 11.38 -7.20
C ALA A 218 -13.44 12.35 -6.00
N ILE A 219 -13.58 11.83 -4.77
CA ILE A 219 -13.54 12.63 -3.54
C ILE A 219 -12.19 13.35 -3.41
N LYS A 220 -11.09 12.64 -3.66
CA LYS A 220 -9.74 13.22 -3.58
C LYS A 220 -9.53 14.31 -4.63
N SER A 221 -10.05 14.12 -5.84
CA SER A 221 -10.01 15.10 -6.92
C SER A 221 -10.82 16.35 -6.57
N ASN A 222 -12.06 16.17 -6.07
CA ASN A 222 -12.89 17.27 -5.60
C ASN A 222 -12.22 18.04 -4.46
N GLY A 223 -11.64 17.33 -3.49
CA GLY A 223 -10.91 17.94 -2.39
C GLY A 223 -9.65 18.71 -2.82
N ARG A 224 -9.04 18.34 -3.96
CA ARG A 224 -7.91 19.07 -4.56
C ARG A 224 -8.34 20.32 -5.31
N GLU A 225 -9.60 20.42 -5.72
CA GLU A 225 -10.08 21.55 -6.51
C GLU A 225 -9.96 22.86 -5.73
N GLY A 226 -9.38 23.88 -6.38
CA GLY A 226 -9.14 25.19 -5.76
C GLY A 226 -8.07 25.21 -4.66
N LEU A 227 -7.31 24.12 -4.46
CA LEU A 227 -6.17 24.08 -3.55
C LEU A 227 -4.85 24.35 -4.29
N LYS A 228 -4.00 25.15 -3.65
CA LYS A 228 -2.58 25.22 -4.01
C LYS A 228 -1.78 24.40 -3.00
N ILE A 229 -1.25 23.26 -3.45
CA ILE A 229 -0.43 22.35 -2.65
C ILE A 229 1.04 22.58 -3.03
N GLN A 230 1.86 22.96 -2.06
CA GLN A 230 3.32 23.06 -2.19
C GLN A 230 3.97 21.98 -1.34
N ARG A 231 4.80 21.13 -1.95
CA ARG A 231 5.64 20.15 -1.24
C ARG A 231 7.00 20.80 -0.94
N TYR A 232 7.46 20.71 0.29
CA TYR A 232 8.79 21.15 0.68
C TYR A 232 9.78 20.01 0.50
N LYS A 233 10.79 20.19 -0.36
CA LYS A 233 11.87 19.20 -0.51
C LYS A 233 13.10 19.56 0.32
N GLY A 234 13.28 20.85 0.61
CA GLY A 234 14.34 21.35 1.47
C GLY A 234 13.90 22.53 2.34
N LEU A 235 14.64 22.76 3.43
CA LEU A 235 14.36 23.87 4.34
C LEU A 235 14.50 25.25 3.66
N GLY A 236 15.34 25.35 2.63
CA GLY A 236 15.56 26.59 1.87
C GLY A 236 14.38 27.03 1.00
N GLU A 237 13.37 26.17 0.79
CA GLU A 237 12.14 26.53 0.08
C GLU A 237 11.14 27.27 0.98
N MET A 238 11.41 27.32 2.29
CA MET A 238 10.58 28.01 3.27
C MET A 238 11.10 29.43 3.51
N ASN A 239 10.19 30.40 3.58
CA ASN A 239 10.54 31.74 4.02
C ASN A 239 10.93 31.74 5.51
N PRO A 240 11.78 32.67 5.98
CA PRO A 240 12.23 32.71 7.38
C PRO A 240 11.09 32.71 8.42
N GLU A 241 9.99 33.42 8.13
CA GLU A 241 8.80 33.46 8.99
C GLU A 241 8.11 32.09 9.06
N GLN A 242 7.99 31.39 7.93
CA GLN A 242 7.40 30.06 7.87
C GLN A 242 8.23 29.08 8.69
N LEU A 243 9.56 29.07 8.49
CA LEU A 243 10.46 28.19 9.21
C LEU A 243 10.41 28.44 10.73
N ARG A 244 10.34 29.71 11.12
CA ARG A 244 10.19 30.10 12.53
C ARG A 244 8.89 29.54 13.10
N ASP A 245 7.78 29.77 12.42
CA ASP A 245 6.44 29.43 12.92
C ASP A 245 6.16 27.92 12.91
N THR A 246 6.70 27.18 11.95
CA THR A 246 6.45 25.72 11.83
C THR A 246 7.46 24.89 12.60
N THR A 247 8.74 25.29 12.59
CA THR A 247 9.85 24.39 12.96
C THR A 247 10.60 24.87 14.19
N MET A 248 10.59 26.17 14.50
CA MET A 248 11.37 26.72 15.63
C MET A 248 10.53 27.17 16.83
N ASP A 249 9.28 27.57 16.63
CA ASP A 249 8.37 28.03 17.69
C ASP A 249 8.20 26.94 18.77
N PRO A 250 8.63 27.17 20.03
CA PRO A 250 8.51 26.17 21.10
C PRO A 250 7.09 25.64 21.34
N ALA A 251 6.06 26.42 21.02
CA ALA A 251 4.66 26.01 21.20
C ALA A 251 4.14 25.12 20.06
N LYS A 252 4.72 25.19 18.85
CA LYS A 252 4.23 24.50 17.65
C LYS A 252 5.21 23.46 17.10
N ARG A 253 6.49 23.61 17.38
CA ARG A 253 7.57 22.77 16.82
C ARG A 253 7.37 21.31 17.19
N LYS A 254 7.66 20.44 16.25
CA LYS A 254 7.70 19.00 16.44
C LYS A 254 9.15 18.57 16.44
N MET A 255 9.56 17.88 17.49
CA MET A 255 10.93 17.40 17.68
C MET A 255 10.91 15.90 17.96
N ILE A 256 11.82 15.17 17.34
CA ILE A 256 12.03 13.74 17.57
C ILE A 256 13.26 13.60 18.44
N ARG A 257 13.15 12.93 19.60
CA ARG A 257 14.30 12.65 20.47
C ARG A 257 15.07 11.47 19.89
N VAL A 258 16.38 11.63 19.73
CA VAL A 258 17.25 10.59 19.18
C VAL A 258 17.59 9.56 20.27
N SER A 259 17.39 8.28 19.96
CA SER A 259 17.78 7.16 20.82
C SER A 259 19.17 6.63 20.51
N MET A 260 19.71 5.78 21.38
CA MET A 260 20.98 5.09 21.10
C MET A 260 20.84 4.09 19.95
N GLU A 261 19.67 3.47 19.77
CA GLU A 261 19.41 2.59 18.64
C GLU A 261 19.48 3.35 17.32
N ASP A 262 18.85 4.54 17.24
CA ASP A 262 18.90 5.41 16.06
C ASP A 262 20.34 5.80 15.71
N ALA A 263 21.15 6.12 16.73
CA ALA A 263 22.55 6.49 16.54
C ALA A 263 23.38 5.34 15.97
N ILE A 264 23.15 4.11 16.43
CA ILE A 264 23.81 2.91 15.92
C ILE A 264 23.35 2.64 14.48
N GLN A 265 22.06 2.81 14.17
CA GLN A 265 21.56 2.67 12.79
C GLN A 265 22.17 3.71 11.85
N ALA A 266 22.30 4.95 12.30
CA ALA A 266 22.93 6.02 11.52
C ALA A 266 24.41 5.71 11.25
N GLU A 267 25.15 5.20 12.23
CA GLU A 267 26.55 4.77 12.07
C GLU A 267 26.66 3.60 11.06
N ARG A 268 25.81 2.58 11.18
CA ARG A 268 25.74 1.48 10.20
C ARG A 268 25.48 1.98 8.79
N MET A 269 24.49 2.86 8.63
CA MET A 269 24.14 3.41 7.32
C MET A 269 25.29 4.25 6.74
N PHE A 270 25.96 5.03 7.59
CA PHE A 270 27.14 5.81 7.18
C PHE A 270 28.27 4.89 6.70
N THR A 271 28.59 3.83 7.44
CA THR A 271 29.62 2.85 7.02
C THR A 271 29.22 2.12 5.74
N LEU A 272 27.95 1.76 5.56
CA LEU A 272 27.46 1.10 4.34
C LEU A 272 27.58 2.00 3.10
N LEU A 273 27.21 3.28 3.22
CA LEU A 273 27.16 4.20 2.09
C LEU A 273 28.49 4.91 1.81
N MET A 274 29.32 5.13 2.82
CA MET A 274 30.58 5.86 2.72
C MET A 274 31.83 4.99 2.97
N GLY A 275 31.67 3.72 3.35
CA GLY A 275 32.79 2.80 3.57
C GLY A 275 33.42 2.32 2.26
N ASP A 276 34.61 1.77 2.33
CA ASP A 276 35.40 1.44 1.12
C ASP A 276 34.84 0.25 0.31
N ASP A 277 34.01 -0.59 0.94
CA ASP A 277 33.43 -1.77 0.31
C ASP A 277 32.28 -1.42 -0.64
N VAL A 278 32.50 -1.67 -1.94
CA VAL A 278 31.57 -1.33 -3.01
C VAL A 278 30.37 -2.28 -3.07
N GLU A 279 30.56 -3.59 -2.83
CA GLU A 279 29.48 -4.57 -3.04
C GLU A 279 28.30 -4.47 -2.07
N PRO A 280 28.51 -4.32 -0.75
CA PRO A 280 27.39 -4.08 0.17
C PRO A 280 26.60 -2.81 -0.19
N ARG A 281 27.30 -1.78 -0.63
CA ARG A 281 26.69 -0.53 -1.09
C ARG A 281 25.86 -0.74 -2.36
N ARG A 282 26.39 -1.47 -3.34
CA ARG A 282 25.70 -1.75 -4.61
C ARG A 282 24.42 -2.56 -4.38
N GLU A 283 24.52 -3.64 -3.62
CA GLU A 283 23.37 -4.49 -3.29
C GLU A 283 22.27 -3.68 -2.57
N TYR A 284 22.66 -2.82 -1.62
CA TYR A 284 21.71 -1.97 -0.91
C TYR A 284 20.98 -1.00 -1.86
N ILE A 285 21.71 -0.35 -2.77
CA ILE A 285 21.11 0.58 -3.75
C ILE A 285 20.18 -0.18 -4.70
N GLU A 286 20.62 -1.30 -5.29
CA GLU A 286 19.80 -2.10 -6.21
C GLU A 286 18.49 -2.57 -5.56
N ARG A 287 18.55 -3.03 -4.31
CA ARG A 287 17.38 -3.50 -3.57
C ARG A 287 16.36 -2.40 -3.26
N HIS A 288 16.81 -1.17 -2.99
CA HIS A 288 15.95 -0.07 -2.55
C HIS A 288 15.61 0.93 -3.66
N ALA A 289 16.36 0.93 -4.78
CA ALA A 289 16.16 1.86 -5.89
C ALA A 289 14.74 1.81 -6.48
N ALA A 290 14.18 0.61 -6.62
CA ALA A 290 12.82 0.43 -7.14
C ALA A 290 11.72 1.00 -6.22
N GLY A 291 12.03 1.26 -4.95
CA GLY A 291 11.09 1.85 -3.98
C GLY A 291 11.03 3.37 -4.01
N VAL A 292 11.94 4.04 -4.71
CA VAL A 292 12.04 5.51 -4.70
C VAL A 292 11.29 6.09 -5.90
N LYS A 293 10.06 6.57 -5.65
CA LYS A 293 9.21 7.19 -6.69
C LYS A 293 9.58 8.64 -7.02
N ASP A 294 10.26 9.33 -6.12
CA ASP A 294 10.54 10.78 -6.21
C ASP A 294 12.04 11.09 -6.06
N LEU A 295 12.88 10.59 -6.97
CA LEU A 295 14.27 11.05 -7.10
C LEU A 295 14.29 12.27 -8.04
N ASP A 296 14.78 13.41 -7.55
CA ASP A 296 15.10 14.54 -8.42
C ASP A 296 16.35 14.20 -9.25
N ILE A 297 16.23 14.35 -10.59
CA ILE A 297 17.35 14.38 -11.54
C ILE A 297 17.83 15.82 -11.68
#